data_AF-A0A4Q6GZ28-F1
#
_entry.id   AF-A0A4Q6GZ28-F1
#
_cell.length_a   1.000
_cell.length_b   1.000
_cell.length_c   1.000
_cell.angle_alpha   90.00
_cell.angle_beta   90.00
_cell.angle_gamma   90.00
#
_symmetry.space_group_name_H-M   'P 1'
#
loop_
_entity.id
_entity.type
_entity.pdbx_description
1 polymer ?
#
loop_
_entity_poly.entity_id
_entity_poly.type
_entity_poly.pdbx_seq_one_letter_code
_entity_poly.pdbx_strand_id
1 'polypeptide(L)'
;MFGISSGELFFVAIIALIVLGPERLPKATRLAGMWVRRARNQWHSVKDELERELAAEELKRNLQEAESAFRDTAQQARDTGDEARREFERMRASVQGTETPEQRAIAEADAATAVPDIPPQGQGDEPRNA
;
A
#
# COMPACT_ATOMS: atom_id res chain seq x y z
N MET A 1 -10.95 -16.35 1.06
CA MET A 1 -9.69 -16.78 0.41
C MET A 1 -8.54 -16.40 1.33
N PHE A 2 -8.12 -17.33 2.20
CA PHE A 2 -6.95 -17.13 3.03
C PHE A 2 -5.76 -17.69 2.27
N GLY A 3 -5.00 -16.82 1.61
CA GLY A 3 -3.77 -17.18 0.91
C GLY A 3 -2.63 -17.47 1.89
N ILE A 4 -2.90 -18.27 2.93
CA ILE A 4 -1.94 -18.67 3.94
C ILE A 4 -1.58 -20.12 3.66
N SER A 5 -0.35 -20.33 3.22
CA SER A 5 0.23 -21.66 3.06
C SER A 5 0.53 -22.28 4.42
N SER A 6 0.54 -23.62 4.52
CA SER A 6 0.93 -24.35 5.74
C SER A 6 2.27 -23.87 6.29
N GLY A 7 3.20 -23.48 5.40
CA GLY A 7 4.51 -22.93 5.76
C GLY A 7 4.44 -21.53 6.39
N GLU A 8 3.59 -20.65 5.87
CA GLU A 8 3.40 -19.31 6.45
C GLU A 8 2.72 -19.40 7.83
N LEU A 9 1.77 -20.31 8.00
CA LEU A 9 1.15 -20.54 9.30
C LEU A 9 2.20 -20.99 10.34
N PHE A 10 3.11 -21.87 9.95
CA PHE A 10 4.21 -22.31 10.81
C PHE A 10 5.17 -21.16 11.15
N PHE A 11 5.54 -20.35 10.16
CA PHE A 11 6.40 -19.18 10.36
C PHE A 11 5.77 -18.16 11.33
N VAL A 12 4.48 -17.85 11.15
CA VAL A 12 3.72 -16.98 12.05
C VAL A 12 3.63 -17.58 13.46
N ALA A 13 3.44 -18.90 13.59
CA ALA A 13 3.43 -19.57 14.89
C ALA A 13 4.77 -19.40 15.63
N ILE A 14 5.91 -19.53 14.93
CA ILE A 14 7.23 -19.29 15.52
C ILE A 14 7.37 -17.83 15.98
N ILE A 15 7.02 -16.86 15.12
CA ILE A 15 7.09 -15.43 15.49
C ILE A 15 6.21 -15.16 16.71
N ALA A 16 5.00 -15.70 16.75
CA ALA A 16 4.09 -15.54 17.86
C ALA A 16 4.67 -16.14 19.17
N LEU A 17 5.38 -17.28 19.09
CA LEU A 17 6.10 -17.85 20.23
C LEU A 17 7.24 -16.96 20.70
N ILE A 18 7.96 -16.29 19.81
CA ILE A 18 9.08 -15.41 20.17
C ILE A 18 8.55 -14.10 20.80
N VAL A 19 7.57 -13.47 20.15
CA VAL A 19 7.05 -12.15 20.56
C VAL A 19 6.21 -12.25 21.83
N LEU A 20 5.26 -13.19 21.84
CA LEU A 20 4.37 -13.36 22.98
C LEU A 20 5.00 -14.24 24.06
N GLY A 21 5.89 -15.16 23.69
CA GLY A 21 6.46 -16.17 24.57
C GLY A 21 5.67 -17.48 24.55
N PRO A 22 6.33 -18.65 24.58
CA PRO A 22 5.68 -19.96 24.56
C PRO A 22 4.74 -20.20 25.75
N GLU A 23 4.98 -19.53 26.88
CA GLU A 23 4.13 -19.66 28.08
C GLU A 23 2.86 -18.80 28.03
N ARG A 24 2.82 -17.79 27.15
CA ARG A 24 1.75 -16.79 27.11
C ARG A 24 0.77 -17.03 25.96
N LEU A 25 1.23 -17.59 24.85
CA LEU A 25 0.37 -18.09 23.76
C LEU A 25 -0.77 -19.02 24.25
N PRO A 26 -0.51 -20.08 25.04
CA PRO A 26 -1.55 -20.96 25.54
C PRO A 26 -2.50 -20.29 26.54
N LYS A 27 -2.05 -19.23 27.23
CA LYS A 27 -2.95 -18.41 28.06
C LYS A 27 -3.87 -17.56 27.18
N ALA A 28 -3.33 -16.90 26.15
CA ALA A 28 -4.10 -16.08 25.22
C ALA A 28 -5.16 -16.89 24.44
N THR A 29 -4.82 -18.08 23.95
CA THR A 29 -5.78 -18.96 23.25
C THR A 29 -6.89 -19.46 24.18
N ARG A 30 -6.61 -19.68 25.47
CA ARG A 30 -7.63 -20.04 26.47
C ARG A 30 -8.59 -18.88 26.73
N LEU A 31 -8.10 -17.65 26.83
CA LEU A 31 -8.97 -16.47 26.94
C LEU A 31 -9.77 -16.32 25.65
N ALA A 32 -9.11 -16.15 24.50
CA ALA A 32 -9.76 -15.97 23.21
C ALA A 32 -10.79 -17.08 22.91
N GLY A 33 -10.45 -18.34 23.17
CA GLY A 33 -11.35 -19.47 22.99
C GLY A 33 -12.59 -19.41 23.87
N MET A 34 -12.48 -18.92 25.11
CA MET A 34 -13.62 -18.73 26.00
C MET A 34 -14.55 -17.62 25.49
N TRP A 35 -13.99 -16.51 25.01
CA TRP A 35 -14.73 -15.40 24.42
C TRP A 35 -15.43 -15.82 23.11
N VAL A 36 -14.72 -16.52 22.23
CA VAL A 36 -15.27 -17.08 20.99
C VAL A 36 -16.37 -18.09 21.31
N ARG A 37 -16.18 -18.97 22.31
CA ARG A 37 -17.23 -19.92 22.74
C ARG A 37 -18.48 -19.20 23.23
N ARG A 38 -18.31 -18.13 24.01
CA ARG A 38 -19.43 -17.33 24.50
C ARG A 38 -20.15 -16.62 23.35
N ALA A 39 -19.43 -15.98 22.43
CA ALA A 39 -19.99 -15.36 21.23
C ALA A 39 -20.72 -16.39 20.35
N ARG A 40 -20.12 -17.56 20.12
CA ARG A 40 -20.72 -18.65 19.34
C ARG A 40 -22.05 -19.10 19.96
N ASN A 41 -22.09 -19.28 21.27
CA ASN A 41 -23.32 -19.68 21.95
C ASN A 41 -24.41 -18.60 21.89
N GLN A 42 -24.04 -17.31 21.98
CA GLN A 42 -25.00 -16.22 21.76
C GLN A 42 -25.55 -16.22 20.33
N TRP A 43 -24.69 -16.44 19.33
CA TRP A 43 -25.12 -16.53 17.94
C TRP A 43 -26.02 -17.73 17.67
N HIS A 44 -25.79 -18.86 18.34
CA HIS A 44 -26.68 -20.01 18.26
C HIS A 44 -28.05 -19.73 18.88
N SER A 45 -28.14 -19.09 20.04
CA SER A 45 -29.43 -18.71 20.63
C SER A 45 -30.18 -17.70 19.77
N VAL A 46 -29.50 -16.67 19.24
CA VAL A 46 -30.11 -15.73 18.31
C VAL A 46 -30.56 -16.45 17.04
N LYS A 47 -29.80 -17.44 16.54
CA LYS A 47 -30.17 -18.26 15.38
C LYS A 47 -31.38 -19.16 15.67
N ASP A 48 -31.44 -19.80 16.82
CA ASP A 48 -32.53 -20.69 17.23
C ASP A 48 -33.83 -19.89 17.51
N GLU A 49 -33.73 -18.64 17.96
CA GLU A 49 -34.83 -17.68 18.08
C GLU A 49 -35.22 -17.04 16.72
N LEU A 50 -34.24 -16.76 15.85
CA LEU A 50 -34.44 -16.33 14.45
C LEU A 50 -35.20 -17.37 13.62
N GLU A 51 -34.99 -18.66 13.89
CA GLU A 51 -35.58 -19.76 13.12
C GLU A 51 -36.99 -20.14 13.60
N ARG A 52 -37.41 -19.66 14.78
CA ARG A 52 -38.68 -20.05 15.40
C ARG A 52 -39.76 -18.98 15.44
N GLU A 53 -39.47 -17.68 15.33
CA GLU A 53 -40.56 -16.68 15.41
C GLU A 53 -40.40 -15.35 14.62
N LEU A 54 -39.24 -14.95 14.08
CA LEU A 54 -39.08 -13.60 13.46
C LEU A 54 -38.24 -13.55 12.16
N ALA A 55 -38.94 -13.25 11.06
CA ALA A 55 -38.55 -12.48 9.87
C ALA A 55 -37.18 -12.74 9.21
N ALA A 56 -37.10 -13.77 8.36
CA ALA A 56 -36.07 -13.85 7.31
C ALA A 56 -36.04 -12.62 6.37
N GLU A 57 -37.13 -11.84 6.32
CA GLU A 57 -37.23 -10.59 5.55
C GLU A 57 -36.50 -9.41 6.17
N GLU A 58 -36.51 -9.23 7.50
CA GLU A 58 -35.80 -8.10 8.14
C GLU A 58 -34.29 -8.27 8.10
N LEU A 59 -33.79 -9.48 8.32
CA LEU A 59 -32.36 -9.74 8.19
C LEU A 59 -31.90 -9.62 6.73
N LYS A 60 -32.71 -10.07 5.78
CA LYS A 60 -32.45 -9.85 4.35
C LYS A 60 -32.43 -8.35 4.03
N ARG A 61 -33.37 -7.57 4.55
CA ARG A 61 -33.44 -6.11 4.36
C ARG A 61 -32.22 -5.42 4.95
N ASN A 62 -31.84 -5.74 6.19
CA ASN A 62 -30.68 -5.16 6.86
C ASN A 62 -29.35 -5.54 6.18
N LEU A 63 -29.22 -6.79 5.71
CA LEU A 63 -28.06 -7.23 4.93
C LEU A 63 -28.00 -6.50 3.59
N GLN A 64 -29.13 -6.34 2.91
CA GLN A 64 -29.22 -5.67 1.63
C GLN A 64 -28.95 -4.15 1.75
N GLU A 65 -29.38 -3.53 2.85
CA GLU A 65 -29.15 -2.12 3.19
C GLU A 65 -27.69 -1.87 3.58
N ALA A 66 -27.08 -2.81 4.32
CA ALA A 66 -25.64 -2.80 4.60
C ALA A 66 -24.80 -3.01 3.34
N GLU A 67 -25.22 -3.92 2.45
CA GLU A 67 -24.55 -4.16 1.17
C GLU A 67 -24.63 -2.92 0.25
N SER A 68 -25.78 -2.25 0.18
CA SER A 68 -25.92 -1.01 -0.57
C SER A 68 -25.04 0.10 0.02
N ALA A 69 -25.04 0.28 1.34
CA ALA A 69 -24.20 1.29 1.99
C ALA A 69 -22.70 1.05 1.75
N PHE A 70 -22.27 -0.21 1.75
CA PHE A 70 -20.89 -0.57 1.43
C PHE A 70 -20.54 -0.27 -0.04
N ARG A 71 -21.47 -0.56 -0.96
CA ARG A 71 -21.29 -0.33 -2.39
C ARG A 71 -21.19 1.16 -2.71
N ASP A 72 -22.04 1.98 -2.10
CA ASP A 72 -22.04 3.43 -2.27
C ASP A 72 -20.72 4.03 -1.72
N THR A 73 -20.28 3.58 -0.55
CA THR A 73 -19.00 4.00 0.03
C THR A 73 -17.82 3.58 -0.87
N ALA A 74 -17.86 2.37 -1.43
CA ALA A 74 -16.82 1.89 -2.33
C ALA A 74 -16.79 2.66 -3.66
N GLN A 75 -17.94 3.06 -4.20
CA GLN A 75 -18.02 3.92 -5.38
C GLN A 75 -17.46 5.31 -5.09
N GLN A 76 -17.90 5.94 -3.99
CA GLN A 76 -17.41 7.26 -3.59
C GLN A 76 -15.89 7.28 -3.37
N ALA A 77 -15.33 6.21 -2.78
CA ALA A 77 -13.89 6.07 -2.61
C ALA A 77 -13.14 5.94 -3.96
N ARG A 78 -13.71 5.23 -4.94
CA ARG A 78 -13.14 5.14 -6.30
C ARG A 78 -13.18 6.48 -7.01
N ASP A 79 -14.32 7.17 -6.96
CA ASP A 79 -14.50 8.46 -7.61
C ASP A 79 -13.53 9.50 -7.02
N THR A 80 -13.40 9.53 -5.70
CA THR A 80 -12.42 10.38 -4.99
C THR A 80 -10.99 10.04 -5.40
N GLY A 81 -10.67 8.75 -5.54
CA GLY A 81 -9.35 8.29 -6.01
C GLY A 81 -9.03 8.74 -7.43
N ASP A 82 -10.02 8.65 -8.33
CA ASP A 82 -9.88 9.06 -9.73
C ASP A 82 -9.77 10.59 -9.87
N GLU A 83 -10.49 11.36 -9.05
CA GLU A 83 -10.37 12.82 -8.98
C GLU A 83 -8.99 13.24 -8.49
N ALA A 84 -8.52 12.67 -7.38
CA ALA A 84 -7.18 12.92 -6.87
C ALA A 84 -6.12 12.58 -7.92
N ARG A 85 -6.27 11.45 -8.63
CA ARG A 85 -5.35 11.05 -9.69
C ARG A 85 -5.27 12.08 -10.82
N ARG A 86 -6.43 12.57 -11.29
CA ARG A 86 -6.51 13.60 -12.33
C ARG A 86 -5.90 14.92 -11.87
N GLU A 87 -6.12 15.32 -10.62
CA GLU A 87 -5.55 16.53 -10.06
C GLU A 87 -4.02 16.43 -9.94
N PHE A 88 -3.50 15.30 -9.48
CA PHE A 88 -2.07 15.00 -9.49
C PHE A 88 -1.47 15.07 -10.89
N GLU A 89 -2.14 14.52 -11.91
CA GLU A 89 -1.67 14.59 -13.29
C GLU A 89 -1.67 16.02 -13.83
N ARG A 90 -2.66 16.85 -13.49
CA ARG A 90 -2.69 18.28 -13.85
C ARG A 90 -1.56 19.06 -13.20
N MET A 91 -1.29 18.83 -11.92
CA MET A 91 -0.15 19.44 -11.23
C MET A 91 1.18 19.02 -11.86
N ARG A 92 1.31 17.74 -12.24
CA ARG A 92 2.52 17.24 -12.90
C ARG A 92 2.68 17.81 -14.30
N ALA A 93 1.59 18.05 -15.02
CA ALA A 93 1.58 18.66 -16.34
C ALA A 93 1.90 20.15 -16.30
N SER A 94 1.40 20.90 -15.29
CA SER A 94 1.75 22.31 -15.12
C SER A 94 3.21 22.51 -14.69
N VAL A 95 3.76 21.60 -13.89
CA VAL A 95 5.19 21.61 -13.54
C VAL A 95 6.08 21.29 -14.75
N GLN A 96 5.70 20.34 -15.61
CA GLN A 96 6.45 20.05 -16.85
C GLN A 96 6.25 21.12 -17.94
N GLY A 97 5.10 21.79 -17.99
CA GLY A 97 4.86 22.91 -18.91
C GLY A 97 5.68 24.17 -18.60
N THR A 98 6.44 24.17 -17.50
CA THR A 98 7.38 25.23 -17.11
C THR A 98 8.84 24.90 -17.47
N GLU A 99 9.09 23.88 -18.31
CA GLU A 99 10.38 23.74 -19.00
C GLU A 99 10.56 24.92 -19.96
N THR A 100 11.17 25.96 -19.40
CA THR A 100 11.23 27.32 -19.93
C THR A 100 12.17 27.34 -21.14
N PRO A 101 11.91 28.16 -22.18
CA PRO A 101 12.85 28.40 -23.29
C PRO A 101 14.28 28.75 -22.82
N GLU A 102 14.42 29.26 -21.59
CA GLU A 102 15.70 29.46 -20.92
C GLU A 102 16.54 28.18 -20.81
N GLN A 103 15.96 27.01 -20.50
CA GLN A 103 16.74 25.77 -20.32
C GLN A 103 17.38 25.28 -21.62
N ARG A 104 16.72 25.54 -22.75
CA ARG A 104 17.29 25.35 -24.10
C ARG A 104 18.40 26.37 -24.38
N ALA A 105 18.22 27.62 -23.98
CA ALA A 105 19.21 28.66 -24.18
C ALA A 105 20.50 28.43 -23.36
N ILE A 106 20.42 27.90 -22.14
CA ILE A 106 21.61 27.51 -21.35
C ILE A 106 22.31 26.28 -21.94
N ALA A 107 21.58 25.31 -22.49
CA ALA A 107 22.18 24.16 -23.19
C ALA A 107 22.87 24.58 -24.51
N GLU A 108 22.36 25.60 -25.20
CA GLU A 108 22.93 26.14 -26.43
C GLU A 108 24.13 27.07 -26.16
N ALA A 109 24.12 27.79 -25.02
CA ALA A 109 25.27 28.59 -24.55
C ALA A 109 26.44 27.72 -24.08
N ASP A 110 26.16 26.56 -23.48
CA ASP A 110 27.19 25.58 -23.09
C ASP A 110 27.86 24.94 -24.33
N ALA A 111 27.09 24.73 -25.40
CA ALA A 111 27.63 24.28 -26.70
C ALA A 111 28.50 25.33 -27.41
N ALA A 112 28.25 26.63 -27.20
CA ALA A 112 29.01 27.72 -27.80
C ALA A 112 30.32 28.07 -27.06
N THR A 113 30.52 27.55 -25.84
CA THR A 113 31.74 27.76 -25.03
C THR A 113 32.75 26.60 -25.21
N ALA A 114 32.48 25.65 -26.10
CA ALA A 114 33.45 24.65 -26.53
C ALA A 114 34.64 25.34 -27.21
N VAL A 115 35.70 25.56 -26.41
CA VAL A 115 37.02 26.05 -26.79
C VAL A 115 37.50 25.30 -28.05
N PRO A 116 38.00 25.98 -29.08
CA PRO A 116 38.53 25.31 -30.25
C PRO A 116 39.78 24.50 -29.88
N ASP A 117 39.73 23.25 -30.29
CA ASP A 117 40.77 22.22 -30.20
C ASP A 117 42.13 22.76 -30.69
N ILE A 118 43.12 22.85 -29.79
CA ILE A 118 44.51 23.14 -30.16
C ILE A 118 45.24 21.78 -30.19
N PRO A 119 45.77 21.34 -31.35
CA PRO A 119 46.41 20.04 -31.47
C PRO A 119 47.74 19.98 -30.68
N PRO A 120 48.17 18.78 -30.21
CA PRO A 120 49.30 18.65 -29.30
C PRO A 120 50.62 18.93 -30.05
N GLN A 121 51.39 19.90 -29.57
CA GLN A 121 52.73 20.23 -30.05
C GLN A 121 53.77 19.85 -28.98
N GLY A 122 54.75 19.02 -29.38
CA GLY A 122 56.11 18.85 -28.80
C GLY A 122 56.21 18.39 -27.35
N GLN A 123 56.68 17.20 -27.00
CA GLN A 123 58.04 16.66 -27.19
C GLN A 123 59.16 17.67 -26.86
N GLY A 124 59.81 17.47 -25.71
CA GLY A 124 61.01 18.22 -25.33
C GLY A 124 61.39 18.09 -23.84
N ASP A 125 62.32 17.18 -23.58
CA ASP A 125 63.42 17.27 -22.59
C ASP A 125 63.11 17.46 -21.10
N GLU A 126 63.18 16.33 -20.39
CA GLU A 126 63.40 16.23 -18.94
C GLU A 126 64.92 16.18 -18.66
N PRO A 127 65.51 17.07 -17.84
CA PRO A 127 66.92 16.96 -17.48
C PRO A 127 67.15 16.38 -16.08
N ARG A 128 68.14 15.48 -15.98
CA ARG A 128 69.02 15.16 -14.83
C ARG A 128 68.32 14.63 -13.56
N ASN A 129 68.75 13.52 -12.95
CA ASN A 129 70.11 13.23 -12.49
C ASN A 129 70.11 11.85 -11.77
N ALA A 130 71.30 11.24 -11.66
CA ALA A 130 71.71 10.03 -10.92
C ALA A 130 71.69 8.69 -11.69
#